data_AF-A0A847BKT4-F1
#
_entry.id   AF-A0A847BKT4-F1
#
_cell.length_a   1.000
_cell.length_b   1.000
_cell.length_c   1.000
_cell.angle_alpha   90.00
_cell.angle_beta   90.00
_cell.angle_gamma   90.00
#
_symmetry.space_group_name_H-M   'P 1'
#
loop_
_entity.id
_entity.type
_entity.pdbx_description
1 polymer ?
#
loop_
_entity_poly.entity_id
_entity_poly.type
_entity_poly.pdbx_seq_one_letter_code
_entity_poly.pdbx_strand_id
1 'polypeptide(L)'
;MQVDKILIIDLGGTKNAEIARDLRHSLVYSEVHPHDLTAAELAEIKNVRGIIINSGPNREVDGVEIEPSPDILALNVPFLHTGYNGHPNLPEDHEQRIKLLNDFIFDICKAKPNWTIENFIKWKMAEIKSEVGGKNVLLALSGGVDSTVLAALLGKAIGDQLTMIHVNTGLMRKNESENIRDIFGKKFPGQLIYVDASERFLTKLEGVADPEEKRRIIGNEFIAVFEQESSRLDDIEFLAQGTIYPDIIESGTKTAKKVKSHHNVGALPEDMQFKL
;
A
#
# COMPACT_ATOMS: atom_id res chain seq x y z
N MET A 1 9.55 14.03 -9.41
CA MET A 1 9.07 14.02 -10.82
C MET A 1 7.64 14.52 -10.81
N GLN A 2 7.24 15.31 -11.80
CA GLN A 2 5.85 15.72 -11.96
C GLN A 2 5.14 14.62 -12.77
N VAL A 3 4.55 13.64 -12.08
CA VAL A 3 3.74 12.58 -12.73
C VAL A 3 2.35 13.15 -12.96
N ASP A 4 1.82 12.97 -14.17
CA ASP A 4 0.44 13.34 -14.45
C ASP A 4 -0.49 12.35 -13.74
N LYS A 5 -1.52 12.86 -13.07
CA LYS A 5 -2.41 12.06 -12.23
C LYS A 5 -3.85 12.10 -12.73
N ILE A 6 -4.52 10.96 -12.64
CA ILE A 6 -5.97 10.86 -12.76
C ILE A 6 -6.54 10.50 -11.39
N LEU A 7 -7.49 11.29 -10.90
CA LEU A 7 -8.19 10.96 -9.65
C LEU A 7 -9.43 10.13 -9.96
N ILE A 8 -9.66 9.10 -9.16
CA ILE A 8 -10.86 8.28 -9.20
C ILE A 8 -11.63 8.59 -7.93
N ILE A 9 -12.77 9.26 -8.07
CA ILE A 9 -13.63 9.64 -6.96
C ILE A 9 -14.62 8.50 -6.73
N ASP A 10 -14.50 7.87 -5.56
CA ASP A 10 -15.34 6.75 -5.17
C ASP A 10 -16.71 7.23 -4.67
N LEU A 11 -17.74 7.01 -5.49
CA LEU A 11 -19.15 7.17 -5.15
C LEU A 11 -19.83 5.81 -4.90
N GLY A 12 -19.11 4.84 -4.32
CA GLY A 12 -19.64 3.50 -4.05
C GLY A 12 -19.52 2.53 -5.21
N GLY A 13 -18.61 2.82 -6.15
CA GLY A 13 -18.29 1.97 -7.29
C GLY A 13 -17.57 0.69 -6.87
N THR A 14 -17.90 -0.44 -7.49
CA THR A 14 -17.20 -1.72 -7.22
C THR A 14 -15.89 -1.88 -8.00
N LYS A 15 -15.62 -0.98 -8.95
CA LYS A 15 -14.51 -1.06 -9.92
C LYS A 15 -13.36 -0.09 -9.69
N ASN A 16 -13.31 0.64 -8.58
CA ASN A 16 -12.27 1.66 -8.34
C ASN A 16 -10.83 1.11 -8.49
N ALA A 17 -10.57 -0.06 -7.89
CA ALA A 17 -9.26 -0.70 -7.98
C ALA A 17 -8.95 -1.23 -9.39
N GLU A 18 -9.97 -1.65 -10.15
CA GLU A 18 -9.83 -2.08 -11.54
C GLU A 18 -9.50 -0.89 -12.44
N ILE A 19 -10.23 0.21 -12.33
CA ILE A 19 -9.95 1.47 -13.06
C ILE A 19 -8.53 1.94 -12.75
N ALA A 20 -8.15 1.98 -11.46
CA ALA A 20 -6.82 2.39 -11.05
C ALA A 20 -5.72 1.52 -11.71
N ARG A 21 -5.95 0.21 -11.79
CA ARG A 21 -5.04 -0.74 -12.45
C ARG A 21 -4.97 -0.53 -13.96
N ASP A 22 -6.13 -0.38 -14.61
CA ASP A 22 -6.23 -0.16 -16.06
C ASP A 22 -5.50 1.13 -16.48
N LEU A 23 -5.68 2.21 -15.72
CA LEU A 23 -4.95 3.47 -15.94
C LEU A 23 -3.43 3.31 -15.80
N ARG A 24 -2.98 2.55 -14.79
CA ARG A 24 -1.55 2.30 -14.54
C ARG A 24 -0.94 1.38 -15.59
N HIS A 25 -1.71 0.44 -16.16
CA HIS A 25 -1.28 -0.34 -17.31
C HIS A 25 -1.05 0.54 -18.55
N SER A 26 -1.83 1.61 -18.69
CA SER A 26 -1.58 2.67 -19.69
C SER A 26 -0.47 3.65 -19.30
N LEU A 27 0.33 3.36 -18.27
CA LEU A 27 1.45 4.18 -17.80
C LEU A 27 1.05 5.59 -17.32
N VAL A 28 -0.20 5.76 -16.86
CA VAL A 28 -0.67 6.99 -16.22
C VAL A 28 -0.93 6.71 -14.74
N TYR A 29 -0.43 7.59 -13.86
CA TYR A 29 -0.62 7.40 -12.42
C TYR A 29 -2.05 7.74 -12.02
N SER A 30 -2.56 7.00 -11.03
CA SER A 30 -3.93 7.09 -10.58
C SER A 30 -4.03 7.00 -9.06
N GLU A 31 -4.94 7.78 -8.49
CA GLU A 31 -5.28 7.75 -7.07
C GLU A 31 -6.80 7.66 -6.90
N VAL A 32 -7.28 6.69 -6.14
CA VAL A 32 -8.65 6.57 -5.64
C VAL A 32 -8.78 7.42 -4.38
N HIS A 33 -9.81 8.25 -4.35
CA HIS A 33 -10.11 9.18 -3.27
C HIS A 33 -11.60 9.15 -2.92
N PRO A 34 -11.96 9.51 -1.67
CA PRO A 34 -13.35 9.59 -1.28
C PRO A 34 -14.07 10.78 -1.95
N HIS A 35 -15.40 10.73 -1.96
CA HIS A 35 -16.25 11.75 -2.58
C HIS A 35 -16.26 13.10 -1.85
N ASP A 36 -15.78 13.15 -0.60
CA ASP A 36 -15.88 14.30 0.28
C ASP A 36 -14.54 15.05 0.45
N LEU A 37 -13.58 14.88 -0.47
CA LEU A 37 -12.34 15.66 -0.45
C LEU A 37 -12.63 17.16 -0.41
N THR A 38 -11.94 17.83 0.51
CA THR A 38 -11.99 19.28 0.69
C THR A 38 -11.06 20.01 -0.27
N ALA A 39 -11.31 21.30 -0.50
CA ALA A 39 -10.39 22.16 -1.26
C ALA A 39 -8.94 22.11 -0.75
N ALA A 40 -8.74 21.99 0.57
CA ALA A 40 -7.40 21.93 1.17
C ALA A 40 -6.68 20.63 0.80
N GLU A 41 -7.37 19.48 0.88
CA GLU A 41 -6.79 18.19 0.49
C GLU A 41 -6.51 18.14 -1.02
N LEU A 42 -7.42 18.65 -1.84
CA LEU A 42 -7.24 18.74 -3.29
C LEU A 42 -6.03 19.61 -3.68
N ALA A 43 -5.77 20.69 -2.94
CA ALA A 43 -4.62 21.57 -3.20
C ALA A 43 -3.26 20.87 -2.98
N GLU A 44 -3.20 19.87 -2.10
CA GLU A 44 -1.99 19.06 -1.88
C GLU A 44 -1.76 18.04 -3.02
N ILE A 45 -2.81 17.68 -3.76
CA ILE A 45 -2.72 16.74 -4.87
C ILE A 45 -2.24 17.45 -6.14
N LYS A 46 -0.93 17.41 -6.34
CA LYS A 46 -0.28 18.04 -7.50
C LYS A 46 -0.53 17.24 -8.79
N ASN A 47 -0.66 17.97 -9.89
CA ASN A 47 -0.64 17.47 -11.28
C ASN A 47 -1.86 16.63 -11.70
N VAL A 48 -3.02 16.93 -11.12
CA VAL A 48 -4.28 16.36 -11.58
C VAL A 48 -4.53 16.78 -13.03
N ARG A 49 -4.73 15.81 -13.91
CA ARG A 49 -5.04 16.00 -15.34
C ARG A 49 -6.49 15.68 -15.68
N GLY A 50 -7.18 14.93 -14.84
CA GLY A 50 -8.56 14.55 -15.03
C GLY A 50 -9.11 13.79 -13.85
N ILE A 51 -10.43 13.70 -13.81
CA ILE A 51 -11.17 13.07 -12.73
C ILE A 51 -12.14 12.05 -13.31
N ILE A 52 -12.17 10.85 -12.74
CA ILE A 52 -13.16 9.82 -13.03
C ILE A 52 -14.08 9.74 -11.81
N ILE A 53 -15.35 10.09 -11.97
CA ILE A 53 -16.36 9.88 -10.94
C ILE A 53 -16.95 8.49 -11.16
N ASN A 54 -16.66 7.57 -10.25
CA ASN A 54 -17.10 6.19 -10.34
C ASN A 54 -18.19 5.89 -9.31
N SER A 55 -19.43 5.94 -9.78
CA SER A 55 -20.62 5.59 -9.01
C SER A 55 -20.92 4.10 -9.06
N GLY A 56 -21.71 3.62 -8.10
CA GLY A 56 -22.11 2.22 -8.06
C GLY A 56 -23.18 1.93 -7.02
N PRO A 57 -23.45 0.65 -6.75
CA PRO A 57 -24.55 0.23 -5.88
C PRO A 57 -24.34 0.61 -4.41
N ASN A 58 -23.13 1.00 -4.00
CA ASN A 58 -22.83 1.40 -2.63
C ASN A 58 -22.82 2.93 -2.45
N ARG A 59 -23.55 3.66 -3.30
CA ARG A 59 -23.65 5.12 -3.28
C ARG A 59 -24.55 5.63 -2.14
N GLU A 60 -24.40 5.06 -0.96
CA GLU A 60 -25.17 5.44 0.22
C GLU A 60 -24.28 5.26 1.44
N VAL A 61 -24.23 6.28 2.30
CA VAL A 61 -23.56 6.23 3.60
C VAL A 61 -24.56 6.71 4.65
N ASP A 62 -24.76 5.90 5.69
CA ASP A 62 -25.71 6.19 6.78
C ASP A 62 -27.14 6.52 6.32
N GLY A 63 -27.63 5.88 5.25
CA GLY A 63 -28.98 6.11 4.72
C GLY A 63 -29.11 7.32 3.78
N VAL A 64 -27.99 7.98 3.46
CA VAL A 64 -27.96 9.18 2.62
C VAL A 64 -27.16 8.91 1.36
N GLU A 65 -27.74 9.23 0.20
CA GLU A 65 -27.04 9.13 -1.08
C GLU A 65 -25.87 10.12 -1.12
N ILE A 66 -24.69 9.63 -1.51
CA ILE A 66 -23.47 10.43 -1.53
C ILE A 66 -23.29 11.14 -2.87
N GLU A 67 -22.81 12.38 -2.81
CA GLU A 67 -22.49 13.24 -3.96
C GLU A 67 -21.02 13.66 -3.89
N PRO A 68 -20.34 13.89 -5.03
CA PRO A 68 -19.03 14.51 -5.02
C PRO A 68 -19.11 15.89 -4.35
N SER A 69 -18.09 16.23 -3.57
CA SER A 69 -18.01 17.54 -2.94
C SER A 69 -18.05 18.66 -3.99
N PRO A 70 -18.63 19.83 -3.68
CA PRO A 70 -18.59 20.97 -4.58
C PRO A 70 -17.16 21.38 -4.96
N ASP A 71 -16.20 21.18 -4.05
CA ASP A 71 -14.78 21.46 -4.28
C ASP A 71 -14.19 20.57 -5.38
N ILE A 72 -14.53 19.27 -5.39
CA ILE A 72 -14.16 18.37 -6.48
C ILE A 72 -14.76 18.87 -7.79
N LEU A 73 -16.06 19.16 -7.82
CA LEU A 73 -16.78 19.59 -9.03
C LEU A 73 -16.31 20.96 -9.55
N ALA A 74 -15.71 21.79 -8.69
CA ALA A 74 -15.16 23.09 -9.06
C ALA A 74 -13.77 23.00 -9.72
N LEU A 75 -13.13 21.83 -9.73
CA LEU A 75 -11.82 21.66 -10.36
C LEU A 75 -11.89 21.87 -11.87
N ASN A 76 -11.02 22.73 -12.40
CA ASN A 76 -10.93 23.03 -13.82
C ASN A 76 -10.09 21.97 -14.56
N VAL A 77 -10.56 20.73 -14.55
CA VAL A 77 -9.98 19.58 -15.27
C VAL A 77 -11.09 18.77 -15.93
N PRO A 78 -10.81 17.97 -16.96
CA PRO A 78 -11.82 17.09 -17.56
C PRO A 78 -12.37 16.05 -16.59
N PHE A 79 -13.67 15.73 -16.75
CA PHE A 79 -14.36 14.70 -15.99
C PHE A 79 -14.83 13.56 -16.90
N LEU A 80 -14.71 12.34 -16.41
CA LEU A 80 -15.39 11.16 -16.92
C LEU A 80 -16.35 10.67 -15.84
N HIS A 81 -17.65 10.75 -16.12
CA HIS A 81 -18.67 10.21 -15.23
C HIS A 81 -19.03 8.79 -15.63
N THR A 82 -19.09 7.88 -14.67
CA THR A 82 -19.46 6.48 -14.92
C THR A 82 -20.52 6.06 -13.92
N GLY A 83 -21.73 5.74 -14.42
CA GLY A 83 -22.88 5.37 -13.57
C GLY A 83 -23.44 6.51 -12.73
N TYR A 84 -23.16 7.76 -13.12
CA TYR A 84 -23.48 8.97 -12.36
C TYR A 84 -24.13 10.02 -13.27
N ASN A 85 -25.11 10.78 -12.77
CA ASN A 85 -25.76 11.89 -13.48
C ASN A 85 -26.26 11.54 -14.91
N GLY A 86 -26.86 10.35 -15.06
CA GLY A 86 -27.37 9.87 -16.36
C GLY A 86 -26.31 9.31 -17.31
N HIS A 87 -25.03 9.29 -16.91
CA HIS A 87 -23.97 8.66 -17.69
C HIS A 87 -23.96 7.13 -17.50
N PRO A 88 -23.63 6.36 -18.56
CA PRO A 88 -23.58 4.90 -18.48
C PRO A 88 -22.48 4.42 -17.51
N ASN A 89 -22.62 3.19 -17.01
CA ASN A 89 -21.54 2.52 -16.30
C ASN A 89 -20.34 2.27 -17.23
N LEU A 90 -19.19 1.99 -16.65
CA LEU A 90 -18.03 1.53 -17.41
C LEU A 90 -18.37 0.24 -18.18
N PRO A 91 -17.85 0.08 -19.41
CA PRO A 91 -18.01 -1.17 -20.15
C PRO A 91 -17.49 -2.36 -19.34
N GLU A 92 -18.28 -3.44 -19.32
CA GLU A 92 -17.84 -4.74 -18.76
C GLU A 92 -16.74 -5.36 -19.64
N ASP A 93 -16.87 -5.20 -20.95
CA ASP A 93 -15.86 -5.63 -21.91
C ASP A 93 -14.54 -4.86 -21.70
N HIS A 94 -13.45 -5.62 -21.57
CA HIS A 94 -12.14 -5.08 -21.25
C HIS A 94 -11.60 -4.18 -22.37
N GLU A 95 -11.74 -4.58 -23.63
CA GLU A 95 -11.21 -3.78 -24.76
C GLU A 95 -11.94 -2.45 -24.90
N GLN A 96 -13.27 -2.46 -24.81
CA GLN A 96 -14.07 -1.25 -24.84
C GLN A 96 -13.77 -0.32 -23.66
N ARG A 97 -13.59 -0.88 -22.46
CA ARG A 97 -13.24 -0.11 -21.27
C ARG A 97 -11.88 0.54 -21.39
N ILE A 98 -10.85 -0.23 -21.77
CA ILE A 98 -9.50 0.31 -21.98
C ILE A 98 -9.50 1.39 -23.06
N LYS A 99 -10.24 1.20 -24.16
CA LYS A 99 -10.39 2.21 -25.19
C LYS A 99 -10.99 3.50 -24.62
N LEU A 100 -12.12 3.42 -23.90
CA LEU A 100 -12.77 4.58 -23.27
C LEU A 100 -11.82 5.32 -22.32
N LEU A 101 -11.11 4.57 -21.47
CA LEU A 101 -10.14 5.14 -20.53
C LEU A 101 -8.97 5.80 -21.26
N ASN A 102 -8.44 5.18 -22.32
CA ASN A 102 -7.34 5.75 -23.12
C ASN A 102 -7.75 7.02 -23.87
N ASP A 103 -8.92 7.02 -24.50
CA ASP A 103 -9.49 8.20 -25.15
C ASP A 103 -9.62 9.35 -24.13
N PHE A 104 -10.11 9.05 -22.91
CA PHE A 104 -10.20 10.05 -21.85
C PHE A 104 -8.83 10.56 -21.39
N ILE A 105 -7.87 9.70 -21.06
CA ILE A 105 -6.60 10.15 -20.46
C ILE A 105 -5.66 10.79 -21.49
N PHE A 106 -5.60 10.29 -22.73
CA PHE A 106 -4.66 10.78 -23.73
C PHE A 106 -5.26 11.87 -24.63
N ASP A 107 -6.52 11.71 -25.06
CA ASP A 107 -7.11 12.66 -25.99
C ASP A 107 -7.78 13.84 -25.30
N ILE A 108 -8.37 13.63 -24.12
CA ILE A 108 -9.05 14.68 -23.38
C ILE A 108 -8.13 15.29 -22.32
N CYS A 109 -7.58 14.47 -21.42
CA CYS A 109 -6.74 14.95 -20.31
C CYS A 109 -5.32 15.34 -20.73
N LYS A 110 -4.87 14.87 -21.91
CA LYS A 110 -3.50 15.05 -22.43
C LYS A 110 -2.43 14.58 -21.43
N ALA A 111 -2.74 13.56 -20.63
CA ALA A 111 -1.82 12.99 -19.65
C ALA A 111 -0.64 12.30 -20.35
N LYS A 112 0.56 12.40 -19.79
CA LYS A 112 1.75 11.74 -20.31
C LYS A 112 1.89 10.33 -19.74
N PRO A 113 2.28 9.33 -20.55
CA PRO A 113 2.54 7.96 -20.10
C PRO A 113 3.90 7.86 -19.39
N ASN A 114 4.04 8.54 -18.24
CA ASN A 114 5.31 8.66 -17.50
C ASN A 114 5.36 7.87 -16.19
N TRP A 115 4.31 7.09 -15.88
CA TRP A 115 4.28 6.14 -14.77
C TRP A 115 4.92 4.81 -15.18
N THR A 116 6.26 4.76 -15.18
CA THR A 116 7.04 3.54 -15.42
C THR A 116 7.74 3.09 -14.14
N ILE A 117 8.08 1.79 -14.06
CA ILE A 117 8.77 1.22 -12.90
C ILE A 117 10.15 1.86 -12.70
N GLU A 118 10.88 2.15 -13.77
CA GLU A 118 12.20 2.79 -13.70
C GLU A 118 12.10 4.18 -13.08
N ASN A 119 11.12 4.97 -13.53
CA ASN A 119 10.87 6.30 -12.99
C ASN A 119 10.38 6.24 -11.55
N PHE A 120 9.49 5.30 -11.24
CA PHE A 120 8.99 5.07 -9.89
C PHE A 120 10.12 4.76 -8.91
N ILE A 121 10.99 3.78 -9.24
CA ILE A 121 12.13 3.40 -8.40
C ILE A 121 13.04 4.61 -8.17
N LYS A 122 13.42 5.33 -9.23
CA LYS A 122 14.30 6.50 -9.13
C LYS A 122 13.71 7.58 -8.20
N TRP A 123 12.43 7.87 -8.35
CA TRP A 123 11.75 8.87 -7.53
C TRP A 123 11.61 8.41 -6.08
N LYS A 124 11.10 7.20 -5.84
CA LYS A 124 10.90 6.69 -4.49
C LYS A 124 12.21 6.57 -3.73
N MET A 125 13.30 6.16 -4.39
CA MET A 125 14.63 6.20 -3.76
C MET A 125 15.02 7.62 -3.32
N ALA A 126 14.74 8.66 -4.11
CA ALA A 126 15.06 10.04 -3.75
C ALA A 126 14.19 10.56 -2.60
N GLU A 127 12.90 10.20 -2.59
CA GLU A 127 11.95 10.50 -1.52
C GLU A 127 12.38 9.83 -0.21
N ILE A 128 12.62 8.51 -0.23
CA ILE A 128 13.12 7.75 0.93
C ILE A 128 14.40 8.39 1.48
N LYS A 129 15.38 8.71 0.63
CA LYS A 129 16.62 9.38 1.07
C LYS A 129 16.36 10.73 1.74
N SER A 130 15.44 11.51 1.20
CA SER A 130 15.09 12.83 1.74
C SER A 130 14.37 12.74 3.08
N GLU A 131 13.50 11.75 3.24
CA GLU A 131 12.67 11.55 4.42
C GLU A 131 13.45 10.90 5.56
N VAL A 132 14.17 9.82 5.25
CA VAL A 132 15.02 9.10 6.21
C VAL A 132 16.23 9.94 6.61
N GLY A 133 16.84 10.66 5.66
CA GLY A 133 18.06 11.42 5.93
C GLY A 133 19.18 10.50 6.41
N GLY A 134 19.81 10.84 7.54
CA GLY A 134 20.88 10.05 8.17
C GLY A 134 20.42 9.06 9.24
N LYS A 135 19.11 8.81 9.37
CA LYS A 135 18.51 7.96 10.42
C LYS A 135 18.45 6.50 9.99
N ASN A 136 18.27 5.58 10.94
CA ASN A 136 18.16 4.17 10.59
C ASN A 136 16.70 3.74 10.44
N VAL A 137 16.52 2.70 9.64
CA VAL A 137 15.21 2.14 9.28
C VAL A 137 15.19 0.67 9.64
N LEU A 138 14.19 0.27 10.41
CA LEU A 138 13.90 -1.12 10.72
C LEU A 138 12.84 -1.67 9.76
N LEU A 139 13.02 -2.92 9.32
CA LEU A 139 12.07 -3.64 8.49
C LEU A 139 11.82 -5.04 9.04
N ALA A 140 10.55 -5.40 9.24
CA ALA A 140 10.15 -6.79 9.44
C ALA A 140 10.15 -7.54 8.09
N LEU A 141 11.12 -8.44 7.90
CA LEU A 141 11.29 -9.19 6.66
C LEU A 141 10.60 -10.55 6.77
N SER A 142 9.39 -10.67 6.22
CA SER A 142 8.60 -11.91 6.28
C SER A 142 9.01 -12.97 5.25
N GLY A 143 9.67 -12.58 4.15
CA GLY A 143 9.90 -13.45 2.98
C GLY A 143 8.79 -13.39 1.92
N GLY A 144 7.68 -12.72 2.23
CA GLY A 144 6.66 -12.38 1.24
C GLY A 144 7.19 -11.41 0.18
N VAL A 145 6.52 -11.36 -0.97
CA VAL A 145 6.95 -10.51 -2.09
C VAL A 145 7.02 -9.03 -1.69
N ASP A 146 6.05 -8.54 -0.92
CA ASP A 146 5.97 -7.12 -0.57
C ASP A 146 7.13 -6.68 0.34
N SER A 147 7.40 -7.43 1.41
CA SER A 147 8.51 -7.14 2.33
C SER A 147 9.88 -7.32 1.65
N THR A 148 10.00 -8.28 0.73
CA THR A 148 11.21 -8.54 -0.05
C THR A 148 11.49 -7.42 -1.05
N VAL A 149 10.47 -6.94 -1.77
CA VAL A 149 10.61 -5.80 -2.71
C VAL A 149 10.93 -4.51 -1.94
N LEU A 150 10.30 -4.29 -0.78
CA LEU A 150 10.60 -3.16 0.08
C LEU A 150 12.04 -3.22 0.59
N ALA A 151 12.51 -4.38 1.06
CA ALA A 151 13.90 -4.58 1.45
C ALA A 151 14.86 -4.23 0.31
N ALA A 152 14.60 -4.73 -0.91
CA ALA A 152 15.42 -4.42 -2.08
C ALA A 152 15.43 -2.92 -2.42
N LEU A 153 14.29 -2.23 -2.32
CA LEU A 153 14.18 -0.80 -2.57
C LEU A 153 14.94 0.02 -1.50
N LEU A 154 14.75 -0.30 -0.22
CA LEU A 154 15.44 0.35 0.89
C LEU A 154 16.94 0.09 0.85
N GLY A 155 17.38 -1.15 0.66
CA GLY A 155 18.80 -1.48 0.55
C GLY A 155 19.48 -0.70 -0.59
N LYS A 156 18.78 -0.47 -1.70
CA LYS A 156 19.27 0.36 -2.80
C LYS A 156 19.24 1.87 -2.48
N ALA A 157 18.29 2.32 -1.66
CA ALA A 157 18.12 3.73 -1.31
C ALA A 157 19.07 4.17 -0.18
N ILE A 158 19.12 3.43 0.92
CA ILE A 158 19.74 3.86 2.18
C ILE A 158 20.84 2.91 2.67
N GLY A 159 21.07 1.78 1.99
CA GLY A 159 22.19 0.89 2.25
C GLY A 159 22.28 0.45 3.71
N ASP A 160 23.40 0.77 4.35
CA ASP A 160 23.73 0.33 5.72
C ASP A 160 22.82 0.92 6.80
N GLN A 161 21.99 1.93 6.49
CA GLN A 161 20.96 2.45 7.40
C GLN A 161 19.79 1.48 7.59
N LEU A 162 19.67 0.45 6.74
CA LEU A 162 18.62 -0.56 6.81
C LEU A 162 19.00 -1.70 7.76
N THR A 163 18.18 -1.94 8.77
CA THR A 163 18.18 -3.16 9.56
C THR A 163 16.92 -3.97 9.29
N MET A 164 17.08 -5.26 9.02
CA MET A 164 16.00 -6.19 8.75
C MET A 164 15.96 -7.24 9.84
N ILE A 165 14.78 -7.51 10.38
CA ILE A 165 14.55 -8.64 11.28
C ILE A 165 13.74 -9.70 10.53
N HIS A 166 14.31 -10.89 10.38
CA HIS A 166 13.59 -12.06 9.88
C HIS A 166 13.41 -13.06 11.02
N VAL A 167 12.15 -13.36 11.35
CA VAL A 167 11.79 -14.34 12.37
C VAL A 167 11.38 -15.65 11.70
N ASN A 168 12.21 -16.68 11.84
CA ASN A 168 11.83 -18.04 11.50
C ASN A 168 10.91 -18.59 12.59
N THR A 169 9.62 -18.69 12.27
CA THR A 169 8.58 -19.18 13.19
C THR A 169 8.48 -20.70 13.25
N GLY A 170 9.22 -21.43 12.41
CA GLY A 170 9.04 -22.87 12.24
C GLY A 170 7.78 -23.28 11.45
N LEU A 171 6.98 -22.31 11.00
CA LEU A 171 5.75 -22.50 10.21
C LEU A 171 5.93 -22.14 8.73
N MET A 172 7.19 -21.96 8.30
CA MET A 172 7.57 -21.53 6.95
C MET A 172 7.61 -22.71 5.98
N ARG A 173 7.67 -22.45 4.67
CA ARG A 173 7.88 -23.52 3.68
C ARG A 173 9.31 -24.07 3.79
N LYS A 174 9.50 -25.27 3.24
CA LYS A 174 10.81 -25.94 3.21
C LYS A 174 11.89 -25.00 2.67
N ASN A 175 12.94 -24.79 3.47
CA ASN A 175 14.13 -23.98 3.18
C ASN A 175 13.87 -22.47 2.98
N GLU A 176 12.66 -21.98 3.29
CA GLU A 176 12.30 -20.58 3.00
C GLU A 176 13.13 -19.60 3.84
N SER A 177 13.25 -19.84 5.15
CA SER A 177 14.01 -19.01 6.08
C SER A 177 15.52 -19.03 5.77
N GLU A 178 16.05 -20.19 5.38
CA GLU A 178 17.44 -20.34 4.96
C GLU A 178 17.73 -19.57 3.68
N ASN A 179 16.83 -19.66 2.68
CA ASN A 179 16.96 -18.90 1.44
C ASN A 179 16.93 -17.39 1.71
N ILE A 180 16.04 -16.91 2.59
CA ILE A 180 15.98 -15.49 2.99
C ILE A 180 17.31 -15.08 3.64
N ARG A 181 17.83 -15.88 4.57
CA ARG A 181 19.11 -15.63 5.21
C ARG A 181 20.27 -15.58 4.21
N ASP A 182 20.26 -16.44 3.21
CA ASP A 182 21.32 -16.50 2.21
C ASP A 182 21.26 -15.32 1.23
N ILE A 183 20.05 -14.88 0.85
CA ILE A 183 19.82 -13.74 -0.05
C ILE A 183 20.13 -12.41 0.65
N PHE A 184 19.59 -12.21 1.85
CA PHE A 184 19.66 -10.95 2.61
C PHE A 184 20.80 -10.93 3.63
N GLY A 185 21.65 -11.97 3.64
CA GLY A 185 22.82 -12.06 4.51
C GLY A 185 23.96 -11.13 4.07
N LYS A 186 25.22 -11.55 4.28
CA LYS A 186 26.42 -10.71 4.20
C LYS A 186 26.66 -9.91 2.90
N LYS A 187 25.96 -10.23 1.80
CA LYS A 187 26.14 -9.59 0.49
C LYS A 187 25.06 -8.56 0.17
N PHE A 188 24.02 -8.47 0.98
CA PHE A 188 22.93 -7.53 0.78
C PHE A 188 23.24 -6.20 1.50
N PRO A 189 22.87 -5.03 0.94
CA PRO A 189 23.02 -3.74 1.62
C PRO A 189 22.13 -3.64 2.85
N GLY A 190 22.71 -3.35 4.02
CA GLY A 190 22.01 -3.36 5.30
C GLY A 190 22.29 -4.61 6.13
N GLN A 191 21.78 -4.60 7.36
CA GLN A 191 21.99 -5.66 8.34
C GLN A 191 20.78 -6.59 8.40
N LEU A 192 21.00 -7.90 8.30
CA LEU A 192 19.98 -8.91 8.60
C LEU A 192 20.19 -9.50 10.00
N ILE A 193 19.16 -9.41 10.83
CA ILE A 193 19.02 -10.12 12.09
C ILE A 193 18.11 -11.32 11.84
N TYR A 194 18.74 -12.50 11.78
CA TYR A 194 18.03 -13.77 11.63
C TYR A 194 17.73 -14.36 13.02
N VAL A 195 16.45 -14.61 13.29
CA VAL A 195 15.98 -15.11 14.58
C VAL A 195 15.33 -16.46 14.37
N ASP A 196 15.93 -17.52 14.91
CA ASP A 196 15.27 -18.83 14.95
C ASP A 196 14.40 -18.94 16.20
N ALA A 197 13.10 -18.77 16.02
CA ALA A 197 12.11 -18.87 17.08
C ALA A 197 11.24 -20.15 16.93
N SER A 198 11.63 -21.09 16.07
CA SER A 198 10.81 -22.25 15.71
C SER A 198 10.32 -23.02 16.92
N GLU A 199 11.19 -23.33 17.87
CA GLU A 199 10.82 -24.04 19.11
C GLU A 199 9.80 -23.25 19.94
N ARG A 200 10.00 -21.92 20.11
CA ARG A 200 9.07 -21.07 20.87
C ARG A 200 7.65 -21.11 20.31
N PHE A 201 7.53 -20.97 18.98
CA PHE A 201 6.22 -21.01 18.32
C PHE A 201 5.58 -22.39 18.39
N LEU A 202 6.34 -23.46 18.11
CA LEU A 202 5.82 -24.82 18.10
C LEU A 202 5.36 -25.26 19.51
N THR A 203 6.12 -24.92 20.56
CA THR A 203 5.72 -25.20 21.95
C THR A 203 4.43 -24.47 22.32
N LYS A 204 4.26 -23.21 21.93
CA LYS A 204 3.02 -22.45 22.22
C LYS A 204 1.80 -22.95 21.46
N LEU A 205 2.00 -23.65 20.35
CA LEU A 205 0.93 -24.23 19.55
C LEU A 205 0.57 -25.66 19.95
N GLU A 206 1.28 -26.24 20.92
CA GLU A 206 1.03 -27.60 21.38
C GLU A 206 -0.39 -27.72 21.97
N GLY A 207 -1.14 -28.72 21.50
CA GLY A 207 -2.52 -28.96 21.94
C GLY A 207 -3.56 -27.94 21.48
N VAL A 208 -3.18 -26.89 20.74
CA VAL A 208 -4.12 -25.88 20.24
C VAL A 208 -4.78 -26.38 18.96
N ALA A 209 -6.09 -26.63 19.00
CA ALA A 209 -6.86 -27.05 17.82
C ALA A 209 -7.53 -25.88 17.09
N ASP A 210 -8.05 -24.91 17.84
CA ASP A 210 -8.87 -23.80 17.32
C ASP A 210 -8.04 -22.87 16.40
N PRO A 211 -8.51 -22.56 15.18
CA PRO A 211 -7.75 -21.77 14.23
C PRO A 211 -7.62 -20.29 14.60
N GLU A 212 -8.62 -19.68 15.25
CA GLU A 212 -8.53 -18.28 15.68
C GLU A 212 -7.54 -18.14 16.83
N GLU A 213 -7.56 -19.08 17.77
CA GLU A 213 -6.59 -19.13 18.85
C GLU A 213 -5.16 -19.35 18.33
N LYS A 214 -4.97 -20.19 17.31
CA LYS A 214 -3.67 -20.32 16.63
C LYS A 214 -3.20 -18.98 16.06
N ARG A 215 -4.08 -18.24 15.36
CA ARG A 215 -3.73 -16.93 14.79
C ARG A 215 -3.34 -15.93 15.88
N ARG A 216 -4.09 -15.90 16.97
CA ARG A 216 -3.81 -15.04 18.13
C ARG A 216 -2.46 -15.38 18.76
N ILE A 217 -2.17 -16.66 18.99
CA ILE A 217 -0.89 -17.13 19.55
C ILE A 217 0.27 -16.76 18.64
N ILE A 218 0.17 -17.04 17.33
CA ILE A 218 1.22 -16.74 16.34
C ILE A 218 1.47 -15.24 16.26
N GLY A 219 0.41 -14.43 16.19
CA GLY A 219 0.53 -12.96 16.12
C GLY A 219 1.19 -12.39 17.36
N ASN A 220 0.73 -12.78 18.55
CA ASN A 220 1.28 -12.31 19.81
C ASN A 220 2.74 -12.73 20.01
N GLU A 221 3.08 -13.98 19.67
CA GLU A 221 4.47 -14.44 19.79
C GLU A 221 5.40 -13.76 18.79
N PHE A 222 4.92 -13.49 17.57
CA PHE A 222 5.69 -12.72 16.60
C PHE A 222 6.02 -11.32 17.10
N ILE A 223 5.03 -10.62 17.65
CA ILE A 223 5.21 -9.30 18.25
C ILE A 223 6.23 -9.37 19.39
N ALA A 224 6.08 -10.32 20.32
CA ALA A 224 7.01 -10.49 21.43
C ALA A 224 8.46 -10.75 20.99
N VAL A 225 8.66 -11.60 19.97
CA VAL A 225 9.99 -11.85 19.40
C VAL A 225 10.52 -10.60 18.70
N PHE A 226 9.70 -9.92 17.92
CA PHE A 226 10.11 -8.70 17.21
C PHE A 226 10.49 -7.57 18.16
N GLU A 227 9.72 -7.35 19.23
CA GLU A 227 10.01 -6.40 20.31
C GLU A 227 11.32 -6.76 21.04
N GLN A 228 11.50 -8.04 21.38
CA GLN A 228 12.72 -8.50 22.05
C GLN A 228 13.97 -8.21 21.22
N GLU A 229 13.90 -8.32 19.89
CA GLU A 229 15.04 -8.08 19.03
C GLU A 229 15.21 -6.60 18.65
N SER A 230 14.12 -5.88 18.44
CA SER A 230 14.16 -4.43 18.14
C SER A 230 14.58 -3.59 19.34
N SER A 231 14.22 -3.97 20.58
CA SER A 231 14.65 -3.28 21.80
C SER A 231 16.16 -3.37 22.09
N ARG A 232 16.88 -4.24 21.38
CA ARG A 232 18.34 -4.36 21.42
C ARG A 232 19.04 -3.44 20.42
N LEU A 233 18.26 -2.77 19.56
CA LEU A 233 18.76 -1.86 18.55
C LEU A 233 18.67 -0.44 19.11
N ASP A 234 19.80 0.25 19.08
CA ASP A 234 19.86 1.68 19.33
C ASP A 234 19.62 2.44 18.01
N ASP A 235 19.21 3.69 18.10
CA ASP A 235 19.14 4.65 16.98
C ASP A 235 18.28 4.20 15.78
N ILE A 236 17.10 3.60 16.03
CA ILE A 236 16.09 3.33 14.99
C ILE A 236 14.96 4.35 15.10
N GLU A 237 14.77 5.17 14.05
CA GLU A 237 13.71 6.19 14.02
C GLU A 237 12.53 5.81 13.14
N PHE A 238 12.73 4.94 12.16
CA PHE A 238 11.70 4.55 11.20
C PHE A 238 11.42 3.06 11.23
N LEU A 239 10.15 2.71 11.09
CA LEU A 239 9.73 1.35 10.79
C LEU A 239 9.10 1.30 9.40
N ALA A 240 9.74 0.58 8.49
CA ALA A 240 9.23 0.41 7.15
C ALA A 240 8.23 -0.75 7.06
N GLN A 241 7.15 -0.53 6.30
CA GLN A 241 6.10 -1.52 6.06
C GLN A 241 5.81 -1.69 4.57
N GLY A 242 5.59 -2.94 4.15
CA GLY A 242 5.27 -3.30 2.75
C GLY A 242 3.81 -3.08 2.37
N THR A 243 3.12 -2.11 2.96
CA THR A 243 1.69 -1.87 2.72
C THR A 243 1.45 -1.45 1.28
N ILE A 244 0.49 -2.10 0.62
CA ILE A 244 0.20 -1.90 -0.80
C ILE A 244 -1.09 -1.10 -1.02
N TYR A 245 -1.22 -0.54 -2.21
CA TYR A 245 -2.31 0.38 -2.55
C TYR A 245 -3.74 -0.15 -2.27
N PRO A 246 -4.06 -1.44 -2.54
CA PRO A 246 -5.37 -1.99 -2.15
C PRO A 246 -5.70 -1.86 -0.65
N ASP A 247 -4.70 -2.01 0.23
CA ASP A 247 -4.90 -1.91 1.68
C ASP A 247 -5.29 -0.47 2.10
N ILE A 248 -4.74 0.53 1.40
CA ILE A 248 -5.07 1.95 1.61
C ILE A 248 -6.49 2.26 1.12
N ILE A 249 -6.90 1.73 -0.02
CA ILE A 249 -8.27 1.94 -0.53
C ILE A 249 -9.29 1.34 0.44
N GLU A 250 -9.06 0.11 0.91
CA GLU A 250 -9.97 -0.59 1.83
C GLU A 250 -10.10 0.09 3.20
N SER A 251 -9.09 0.85 3.64
CA SER A 251 -9.09 1.58 4.90
C SER A 251 -9.50 3.05 4.77
N GLY A 252 -9.31 3.65 3.59
CA GLY A 252 -9.47 5.09 3.34
C GLY A 252 -10.84 5.51 2.79
N THR A 253 -11.65 4.61 2.23
CA THR A 253 -12.99 4.97 1.72
C THR A 253 -14.11 4.53 2.67
N LYS A 254 -15.03 5.45 2.97
CA LYS A 254 -16.20 5.20 3.84
C LYS A 254 -17.21 4.21 3.23
N THR A 255 -17.11 4.00 1.92
CA THR A 255 -17.94 3.12 1.08
C THR A 255 -17.44 1.68 1.03
N ALA A 256 -16.18 1.42 1.39
CA ALA A 256 -15.65 0.06 1.47
C ALA A 256 -16.15 -0.65 2.72
N LYS A 257 -16.84 -1.79 2.57
CA LYS A 257 -17.13 -2.67 3.70
C LYS A 257 -15.80 -3.17 4.27
N LYS A 258 -15.49 -2.82 5.53
CA LYS A 258 -14.27 -3.25 6.25
C LYS A 258 -14.21 -4.78 6.29
N VAL A 259 -13.41 -5.41 5.44
CA VAL A 259 -13.26 -6.88 5.40
C VAL A 259 -11.94 -7.35 6.05
N LYS A 260 -11.05 -6.46 6.50
CA LYS A 260 -9.79 -6.88 7.10
C LYS A 260 -9.63 -6.38 8.53
N SER A 261 -9.76 -7.31 9.47
CA SER A 261 -9.18 -7.19 10.80
C SER A 261 -7.66 -7.23 10.67
N HIS A 262 -7.00 -6.10 10.89
CA HIS A 262 -5.60 -6.00 11.34
C HIS A 262 -4.59 -6.87 10.57
N HIS A 263 -4.25 -6.50 9.34
CA HIS A 263 -3.09 -7.05 8.66
C HIS A 263 -2.21 -5.93 8.12
N ASN A 264 -1.17 -5.64 8.91
CA ASN A 264 0.16 -5.11 8.57
C ASN A 264 0.73 -4.48 9.85
N VAL A 265 1.56 -5.24 10.58
CA VAL A 265 2.16 -4.88 11.89
C VAL A 265 1.20 -4.14 12.84
N GLY A 266 -0.07 -4.58 12.89
CA GLY A 266 -1.19 -3.86 13.50
C GLY A 266 -1.26 -3.91 15.03
N ALA A 267 -0.14 -4.15 15.72
CA ALA A 267 -0.07 -4.09 17.17
C ALA A 267 1.41 -4.01 17.60
N LEU A 268 2.14 -3.02 17.09
CA LEU A 268 3.30 -2.59 17.87
C LEU A 268 2.76 -1.92 19.12
N PRO A 269 3.36 -2.19 20.29
CA PRO A 269 2.88 -1.65 21.54
C PRO A 269 2.99 -0.11 21.50
N GLU A 270 2.07 0.58 22.18
CA GLU A 270 1.92 2.05 22.12
C GLU A 270 3.20 2.82 22.54
N ASP A 271 4.13 2.15 23.20
CA ASP A 271 5.41 2.67 23.64
C ASP A 271 6.51 2.64 22.57
N MET A 272 6.30 1.96 21.42
CA MET A 272 7.24 2.01 20.29
C MET A 272 7.12 3.30 19.49
N GLN A 273 8.06 4.23 19.74
CA GLN A 273 8.14 5.54 19.11
C GLN A 273 8.81 5.49 17.71
N PHE A 274 8.21 4.77 16.75
CA PHE A 274 8.68 4.79 15.36
C PHE A 274 7.88 5.77 14.50
N LYS A 275 8.57 6.39 13.54
CA LYS A 275 7.91 7.01 12.38
C LYS A 275 7.61 5.93 11.34
N LEU A 276 6.39 5.94 10.80
CA LEU A 276 5.97 5.07 9.70
C LEU A 276 6.21 5.76 8.36
#